data_AF-A0A5K1B9U1-F1
#
_entry.id   AF-A0A5K1B9U1-F1
#
_cell.length_a   1.000
_cell.length_b   1.000
_cell.length_c   1.000
_cell.angle_alpha   90.00
_cell.angle_beta   90.00
_cell.angle_gamma   90.00
#
_symmetry.space_group_name_H-M   'P 1'
#
loop_
_entity.id
_entity.type
_entity.pdbx_description
1 polymer ?
#
loop_
_entity_poly.entity_id
_entity_poly.type
_entity_poly.pdbx_seq_one_letter_code
_entity_poly.pdbx_strand_id
1 'polypeptide(L)' 'FIRSYGTHIIVGLSVGGQDLICVRQSPSSPIPPSELKTHLENLGDFYFSDGRNLSPLHHKTRESTHK' A
#
# COMPACT_ATOMS: atom_id res chain seq x y z
N PHE A 1 25.72 -6.34 34.75
CA PHE A 1 24.62 -5.38 34.58
C PHE A 1 24.38 -5.05 33.11
N ILE A 2 25.28 -4.34 32.41
CA ILE A 2 25.09 -3.99 30.99
C ILE A 2 24.78 -5.19 30.10
N ARG A 3 25.54 -6.29 30.23
CA ARG A 3 25.30 -7.53 29.48
C ARG A 3 23.95 -8.19 29.77
N SER A 4 23.37 -7.90 30.94
CA SER A 4 22.13 -8.50 31.42
C SER A 4 20.91 -7.63 31.15
N TYR A 5 21.06 -6.31 31.10
CA TYR A 5 19.96 -5.34 31.09
C TYR A 5 20.05 -4.29 29.97
N GLY A 6 21.13 -4.30 29.18
CA GLY A 6 21.35 -3.32 28.11
C GLY A 6 21.90 -1.98 28.61
N THR A 7 21.95 -1.02 27.69
CA THR A 7 22.50 0.34 27.90
C THR A 7 21.45 1.44 27.78
N HIS A 8 20.24 1.13 27.28
CA HIS A 8 19.19 2.10 27.01
C HIS A 8 17.90 1.69 27.71
N ILE A 9 17.10 2.68 28.09
CA ILE A 9 15.75 2.50 28.60
C ILE A 9 14.74 3.01 27.58
N ILE A 10 13.61 2.34 27.44
CA ILE A 10 12.51 2.78 26.59
C ILE A 10 11.71 3.83 27.37
N VAL A 11 11.70 5.07 26.87
CA VAL A 11 10.93 6.18 27.48
C VAL A 11 9.53 6.35 26.89
N GLY A 12 9.20 5.61 25.82
CA GLY A 12 7.89 5.59 25.20
C GLY A 12 7.76 4.44 24.18
N LEU A 13 6.56 3.87 24.06
CA LEU A 13 6.25 2.76 23.16
C LEU A 13 4.87 2.98 22.53
N SER A 14 4.78 2.78 21.22
CA SER A 14 3.50 2.55 20.54
C SER A 14 3.35 1.06 20.26
N VAL A 15 2.12 0.56 20.42
CA VAL A 15 1.77 -0.83 20.10
C VAL A 15 0.75 -0.80 18.98
N GLY A 16 1.04 -1.56 17.93
CA GLY A 16 0.17 -1.74 16.77
C GLY A 16 0.48 -3.05 16.08
N GLY A 17 -0.11 -3.24 14.91
CA GLY A 17 0.15 -4.36 14.02
C GLY A 17 0.64 -3.86 12.66
N GLN A 18 1.24 -4.76 11.89
CA GLN A 18 1.56 -4.52 10.49
C GLN A 18 0.92 -5.63 9.66
N ASP A 19 0.00 -5.24 8.78
CA ASP A 19 -0.54 -6.14 7.77
C ASP A 19 0.32 -6.07 6.51
N LEU A 20 0.77 -7.23 6.01
CA LEU A 20 1.64 -7.34 4.85
C LEU A 20 1.04 -8.25 3.79
N ILE A 21 0.86 -7.73 2.58
CA ILE A 21 0.43 -8.50 1.41
C ILE A 21 1.55 -8.48 0.38
N CYS A 22 2.03 -9.67 0.01
CA CYS A 22 3.07 -9.85 -1.00
C CYS A 22 2.45 -10.44 -2.27
N VAL A 23 2.63 -9.75 -3.40
CA VAL A 23 2.18 -10.24 -4.71
C VAL A 23 3.38 -10.49 -5.59
N ARG A 24 3.41 -11.64 -6.27
CA ARG A 24 4.45 -11.99 -7.24
C ARG A 24 3.85 -12.00 -8.64
N GLN A 25 4.41 -11.19 -9.53
CA GLN A 25 4.05 -11.21 -10.94
C GLN A 25 4.66 -12.43 -11.65
N SER A 26 3.87 -13.11 -12.48
CA SER A 26 4.39 -14.17 -13.35
C SER A 26 5.36 -13.58 -14.39
N PRO A 27 6.52 -14.19 -14.65
CA PRO A 27 7.44 -13.75 -15.71
C PRO A 27 6.81 -13.75 -17.11
N SER A 28 5.79 -14.58 -17.34
CA SER A 28 5.06 -14.67 -18.60
C SER A 28 3.94 -13.62 -18.73
N SER A 29 3.73 -12.80 -17.71
CA SER A 29 2.67 -11.80 -17.70
C SER A 29 2.96 -10.72 -18.76
N PRO A 30 1.99 -10.40 -19.63
CA PRO A 30 2.14 -9.31 -20.59
C PRO A 30 1.99 -7.92 -19.95
N ILE A 31 1.63 -7.85 -18.66
CA ILE A 31 1.35 -6.59 -17.95
C ILE A 31 2.69 -5.94 -17.55
N PRO A 32 2.92 -4.65 -17.85
CA PRO A 32 4.08 -3.94 -17.33
C PRO A 32 4.11 -3.91 -15.80
N PRO A 33 5.27 -4.15 -15.15
CA PRO A 33 5.36 -4.14 -13.68
C PRO A 33 4.90 -2.84 -13.01
N SER A 34 5.11 -1.69 -13.67
CA SER A 34 4.66 -0.39 -13.20
C SER A 34 3.13 -0.28 -13.16
N GLU A 35 2.44 -0.81 -14.17
CA GLU A 35 0.98 -0.80 -14.25
C GLU A 35 0.38 -1.71 -13.18
N LEU A 36 0.95 -2.91 -13.00
CA LEU A 36 0.55 -3.82 -11.94
C LEU A 36 0.75 -3.19 -10.55
N LYS A 37 1.88 -2.52 -10.32
CA LYS A 37 2.17 -1.85 -9.06
C LYS A 37 1.11 -0.79 -8.74
N THR A 38 0.83 0.12 -9.67
CA THR A 38 -0.18 1.17 -9.49
C THR A 38 -1.57 0.58 -9.25
N HIS A 39 -1.91 -0.51 -9.93
CA HIS A 39 -3.17 -1.20 -9.68
C HIS A 39 -3.27 -1.77 -8.26
N LEU A 40 -2.20 -2.39 -7.76
CA LEU A 40 -2.15 -2.92 -6.39
C LEU A 40 -2.18 -1.82 -5.33
N GLU A 41 -1.54 -0.68 -5.57
CA GLU A 41 -1.61 0.51 -4.70
C GLU A 41 -3.05 1.03 -4.61
N ASN A 42 -3.72 1.21 -5.76
CA ASN A 42 -5.11 1.65 -5.80
C ASN A 42 -6.07 0.68 -5.09
N LEU A 43 -5.84 -0.63 -5.24
CA LEU A 43 -6.61 -1.64 -4.50
C LEU A 43 -6.32 -1.55 -2.99
N GLY A 44 -5.06 -1.38 -2.60
CA GLY A 44 -4.66 -1.22 -1.21
C GLY A 44 -5.34 -0.01 -0.57
N ASP A 45 -5.31 1.14 -1.25
CA ASP A 45 -6.00 2.34 -0.81
C ASP A 45 -7.50 2.10 -0.66
N PHE A 46 -8.11 1.43 -1.63
CA PHE A 46 -9.53 1.11 -1.61
C PHE A 46 -9.94 0.21 -0.42
N TYR A 47 -9.16 -0.83 -0.13
CA TYR A 47 -9.50 -1.79 0.93
C TYR A 47 -9.09 -1.32 2.33
N PHE A 48 -8.00 -0.57 2.44
CA PHE A 48 -7.34 -0.31 3.73
C PHE A 48 -7.27 1.16 4.12
N SER A 49 -7.71 2.11 3.28
CA SER A 49 -7.90 3.50 3.70
C SER A 49 -9.31 3.70 4.26
N ASP A 50 -9.40 4.22 5.48
CA ASP A 50 -10.65 4.48 6.21
C ASP A 50 -11.71 5.19 5.34
N GLY A 51 -12.65 4.40 4.83
CA GLY A 51 -14.04 4.75 4.52
C GLY A 51 -14.34 5.82 3.47
N ARG A 52 -13.35 6.49 2.85
CA ARG A 52 -13.56 7.52 1.82
C ARG A 52 -13.39 6.96 0.40
N ASN A 53 -14.04 5.86 0.11
CA ASN A 53 -13.98 5.25 -1.21
C ASN A 53 -14.90 5.98 -2.20
N LEU A 54 -14.33 6.91 -2.98
CA LEU A 54 -14.86 7.24 -4.30
C LEU A 54 -14.54 6.06 -5.21
N SER A 55 -15.58 5.45 -5.79
CA SER A 55 -15.51 4.24 -6.62
C SER A 55 -14.35 4.21 -7.62
N PRO A 56 -13.73 3.04 -7.91
CA PRO A 56 -12.65 2.88 -8.90
C PRO A 56 -13.01 3.36 -10.32
N LEU A 57 -14.30 3.51 -10.61
CA LEU A 57 -14.84 3.93 -11.91
C LEU A 57 -14.72 5.44 -12.18
N HIS A 58 -14.44 6.28 -11.18
CA HIS A 58 -14.57 7.73 -11.35
C HIS A 58 -13.34 8.44 -11.93
N HIS A 59 -12.20 7.76 -12.09
CA HIS A 59 -10.97 8.38 -12.60
C HIS A 59 -10.79 8.26 -14.13
N LYS A 60 -11.74 7.62 -14.85
CA LYS A 60 -11.65 7.38 -16.30
C LYS A 60 -12.74 8.08 -17.13
N THR A 61 -13.16 9.29 -16.75
CA THR A 61 -14.13 10.08 -17.57
C THR A 61 -13.75 11.55 -17.71
N ARG A 62 -12.46 11.90 -17.66
CA ARG A 62 -12.01 13.27 -17.95
C ARG A 62 -10.79 13.32 -18.87
N GLU A 63 -10.87 12.65 -20.01
CA GLU A 63 -9.99 12.99 -21.13
C GLU A 63 -10.59 12.55 -22.47
N SER A 64 -11.49 13.37 -23.02
CA SER A 64 -11.63 13.66 -24.46
C SER A 64 -12.90 14.48 -24.72
N THR A 65 -12.82 15.79 -24.51
CA THR A 65 -13.66 16.73 -25.26
C THR A 65 -12.83 17.96 -25.55
N HIS A 66 -11.97 17.83 -26.57
CA HIS A 66 -11.33 18.96 -27.23
C HIS A 66 -11.72 18.91 -28.70
N LYS A 67 -12.68 19.80 -29.01
CA LYS A 67 -12.92 20.53 -30.26
C LYS A 67 -13.10 19.79 -31.59
#